data_AF-A0A6H5GMZ4-F1
#
_entry.id   AF-A0A6H5GMZ4-F1
#
_cell.length_a   1.000
_cell.length_b   1.000
_cell.length_c   1.000
_cell.angle_alpha   90.00
_cell.angle_beta   90.00
_cell.angle_gamma   90.00
#
_symmetry.space_group_name_H-M   'P 1'
#
loop_
_entity.id
_entity.type
_entity.pdbx_description
1 polymer ?
#
loop_
_entity_poly.entity_id
_entity_poly.type
_entity_poly.pdbx_seq_one_letter_code
_entity_poly.pdbx_strand_id
1 'polypeptide(L)'
;MMKKLELPEPVGAVGIVRIFNANSFPIRVITQDLKFTSINATISPYHALILSLEVSQESLFKLMVWVDSESYLTTHFAVVPGRTTAYVVVRPLNVIRIRDDLPLIEGPPGMNDMTKATLFIVNLIEQLNTTVNFLTIEKEFKFSIETRSGKLVTTQLEGGSYFLEFVELELSGSVSFGIGGVYGLYLFQYDYELMGLTEILIPENTLRAEFNLGISIPYGIAM
;
A
#
# COMPACT_ATOMS: atom_id res chain seq x y z
N MET A 1 18.72 9.74 -46.68
CA MET A 1 19.25 9.25 -45.38
C MET A 1 18.58 10.07 -44.29
N MET A 2 17.51 9.56 -43.68
CA MET A 2 16.79 10.29 -42.61
C MET A 2 17.58 10.18 -41.30
N LYS A 3 17.96 11.32 -40.72
CA LYS A 3 18.45 11.39 -39.34
C LYS A 3 17.32 10.93 -38.42
N LYS A 4 17.52 9.84 -37.69
CA LYS A 4 16.69 9.51 -36.52
C LYS A 4 16.78 10.70 -35.58
N LEU A 5 15.65 11.33 -35.27
CA LEU A 5 15.56 12.18 -34.09
C LEU A 5 15.75 11.25 -32.89
N GLU A 6 16.91 11.35 -32.24
CA GLU A 6 17.06 10.86 -30.88
C GLU A 6 16.20 11.77 -30.01
N LEU A 7 15.04 11.24 -29.58
CA LEU A 7 14.27 11.89 -28.54
C LEU A 7 15.20 12.01 -27.31
N PRO A 8 15.22 13.15 -26.61
CA PRO A 8 15.96 13.26 -25.36
C PRO A 8 15.53 12.11 -24.44
N GLU A 9 16.50 11.50 -23.75
CA GLU A 9 16.20 10.52 -22.70
C GLU A 9 15.14 11.12 -21.77
N PRO A 10 14.10 10.37 -21.40
CA PRO A 10 13.04 10.91 -20.56
C PRO A 10 13.67 11.47 -19.28
N VAL A 11 13.40 12.76 -19.03
CA VAL A 11 13.67 13.43 -17.75
C VAL A 11 13.07 12.53 -16.66
N GLY A 12 13.88 12.23 -15.62
CA GLY A 12 13.71 11.08 -14.72
C GLY A 12 12.27 10.74 -14.35
N ALA A 13 11.90 9.47 -14.48
CA ALA A 13 10.61 8.99 -14.02
C ALA A 13 10.56 8.97 -12.49
N VAL A 14 9.38 9.20 -11.91
CA VAL A 14 9.18 9.16 -10.45
C VAL A 14 8.81 7.74 -10.06
N GLY A 15 9.54 7.17 -9.09
CA GLY A 15 9.11 5.99 -8.36
C GLY A 15 8.53 6.39 -7.01
N ILE A 16 7.51 5.66 -6.56
CA ILE A 16 6.83 5.92 -5.28
C ILE A 16 7.15 4.79 -4.32
N VAL A 17 7.55 5.14 -3.10
CA VAL A 17 7.80 4.19 -2.03
C VAL A 17 6.85 4.49 -0.89
N ARG A 18 6.05 3.48 -0.53
CA ARG A 18 5.14 3.54 0.61
C ARG A 18 5.69 2.72 1.76
N ILE A 19 5.73 3.30 2.96
CA ILE A 19 6.20 2.67 4.18
C ILE A 19 5.05 2.72 5.19
N PHE A 20 4.42 1.59 5.46
CA PHE A 20 3.31 1.48 6.42
C PHE A 20 3.81 0.93 7.76
N ASN A 21 3.47 1.61 8.85
CA ASN A 21 3.79 1.18 10.20
C ASN A 21 2.64 0.36 10.78
N ALA A 22 2.78 -0.96 10.81
CA ALA A 22 1.77 -1.84 11.40
C ALA A 22 1.90 -1.99 12.93
N ASN A 23 2.85 -1.28 13.55
CA ASN A 23 3.07 -1.34 14.98
C ASN A 23 2.13 -0.40 15.75
N SER A 24 1.91 -0.71 17.03
CA SER A 24 1.18 0.13 17.98
C SER A 24 1.96 1.33 18.52
N PHE A 25 3.23 1.48 18.13
CA PHE A 25 4.13 2.57 18.50
C PHE A 25 4.73 3.23 17.26
N PRO A 26 5.16 4.51 17.35
CA PRO A 26 5.76 5.19 16.21
C PRO A 26 7.10 4.56 15.82
N ILE A 27 7.40 4.59 14.52
CA ILE A 27 8.70 4.20 13.98
C ILE A 27 9.40 5.38 13.36
N ARG A 28 10.73 5.40 13.37
CA ARG A 28 11.52 6.45 12.73
C ARG A 28 12.30 5.88 11.56
N VAL A 29 12.14 6.47 10.39
CA VAL A 29 12.83 6.09 9.16
C VAL A 29 13.88 7.15 8.84
N ILE A 30 15.13 6.71 8.75
CA ILE A 30 16.28 7.56 8.44
C ILE A 30 16.99 6.99 7.21
N THR A 31 17.14 7.77 6.15
CA THR A 31 18.01 7.37 5.04
C THR A 31 19.47 7.63 5.38
N GLN A 32 20.36 6.74 4.91
CA GLN A 32 21.81 6.96 4.96
C GLN A 32 22.38 7.29 3.58
N ASP A 33 21.55 7.31 2.55
CA ASP A 33 21.99 7.49 1.17
C ASP A 33 22.03 8.97 0.80
N LEU A 34 23.21 9.46 0.39
CA LEU A 34 23.44 10.83 -0.05
C LEU A 34 22.82 11.13 -1.42
N LYS A 35 22.50 10.09 -2.21
CA LYS A 35 21.87 10.24 -3.53
C LYS A 35 20.39 10.59 -3.46
N PHE A 36 19.77 10.30 -2.32
CA PHE A 36 18.37 10.61 -2.07
C PHE A 36 18.28 11.73 -1.02
N THR A 37 17.22 12.54 -1.07
CA THR A 37 16.95 13.55 -0.04
C THR A 37 17.01 12.90 1.34
N SER A 38 17.67 13.56 2.29
CA SER A 38 17.82 13.07 3.66
C SER A 38 16.45 12.94 4.35
N ILE A 39 15.84 11.77 4.24
CA ILE A 39 14.63 11.39 4.97
C ILE A 39 15.00 11.17 6.43
N ASN A 40 14.32 11.90 7.30
CA ASN A 40 14.31 11.69 8.74
C ASN A 40 12.88 11.94 9.21
N ALA A 41 12.05 10.90 9.12
CA ALA A 41 10.62 10.99 9.36
C ALA A 41 10.18 10.02 10.46
N THR A 42 9.20 10.45 11.25
CA THR A 42 8.50 9.58 12.21
C THR A 42 7.15 9.21 11.62
N ILE A 43 6.84 7.92 11.61
CA ILE A 43 5.58 7.37 11.13
C ILE A 43 4.78 6.93 12.36
N SER A 44 3.63 7.55 12.59
CA SER A 44 2.72 7.22 13.69
C SER A 44 2.27 5.75 13.62
N PRO A 45 1.78 5.17 14.74
CA PRO A 45 1.15 3.86 14.74
C PRO A 45 0.06 3.77 13.68
N TYR A 46 0.02 2.68 12.91
CA TYR A 46 -1.03 2.40 11.91
C TYR A 46 -1.18 3.47 10.81
N HIS A 47 -0.11 4.22 10.54
CA HIS A 47 -0.04 5.20 9.45
C HIS A 47 1.08 4.84 8.49
N ALA A 48 1.10 5.52 7.34
CA ALA A 48 2.17 5.37 6.36
C ALA A 48 2.81 6.69 5.97
N LEU A 49 4.06 6.57 5.52
CA LEU A 49 4.80 7.58 4.79
C LEU A 49 4.82 7.21 3.31
N ILE A 50 4.60 8.20 2.45
CA ILE A 50 4.76 8.08 1.00
C ILE A 50 5.93 8.97 0.60
N LEU A 51 6.84 8.40 -0.20
CA LEU A 51 8.03 9.06 -0.71
C LEU A 51 8.01 9.00 -2.23
N SER A 52 8.11 10.16 -2.87
CA SER A 52 8.28 10.28 -4.33
C SER A 52 9.76 10.54 -4.61
N LEU A 53 10.40 9.64 -5.34
CA LEU A 53 11.83 9.67 -5.61
C LEU A 53 12.06 9.64 -7.12
N GLU A 54 12.80 10.62 -7.63
CA GLU A 54 13.20 10.66 -9.04
C GLU A 54 14.26 9.60 -9.32
N VAL A 55 13.95 8.65 -10.21
CA VAL A 55 14.85 7.57 -10.59
C VAL A 55 14.72 7.26 -12.08
N SER A 56 15.84 7.15 -12.79
CA SER A 56 15.84 6.74 -14.20
C SER A 56 15.78 5.22 -14.39
N GLN A 57 16.18 4.46 -13.38
CA GLN A 57 16.21 2.99 -13.38
C GLN A 57 15.94 2.44 -11.98
N GLU A 58 15.60 1.16 -11.88
CA GLU A 58 15.43 0.49 -10.59
C GLU A 58 16.67 0.68 -9.71
N SER A 59 16.45 1.21 -8.51
CA SER A 59 17.50 1.58 -7.59
C SER A 59 17.15 1.14 -6.18
N LEU A 60 18.17 0.77 -5.41
CA LEU A 60 18.02 0.44 -3.99
C LEU A 60 18.44 1.64 -3.16
N PHE A 61 17.60 2.07 -2.22
CA PHE A 61 17.96 3.09 -1.24
C PHE A 61 18.10 2.47 0.13
N LYS A 62 19.22 2.77 0.81
CA LYS A 62 19.52 2.26 2.14
C LYS A 62 18.85 3.11 3.20
N LEU A 63 18.10 2.47 4.09
CA LEU A 63 17.46 3.11 5.22
C LEU A 63 17.67 2.35 6.52
N MET A 64 17.55 3.08 7.62
CA MET A 64 17.43 2.55 8.96
C MET A 64 16.00 2.77 9.45
N VAL A 65 15.34 1.70 9.89
CA VAL A 65 14.05 1.74 10.58
C VAL A 65 14.31 1.54 12.06
N TRP A 66 13.99 2.54 12.86
CA TRP A 66 14.06 2.51 14.31
C TRP A 66 12.68 2.23 14.88
N VAL A 67 12.61 1.23 15.75
CA VAL A 67 11.47 0.89 16.59
C VAL A 67 11.89 1.18 18.03
N ASP A 68 11.30 2.25 18.58
CA ASP A 68 11.70 2.79 19.89
C ASP A 68 13.18 3.23 19.92
N SER A 69 13.73 3.53 21.11
CA SER A 69 15.13 3.93 21.28
C SER A 69 16.14 2.77 21.21
N GLU A 70 15.69 1.51 21.29
CA GLU A 70 16.58 0.37 21.53
C GLU A 70 16.75 -0.57 20.33
N SER A 71 15.83 -0.58 19.36
CA SER A 71 15.86 -1.54 18.25
C SER A 71 15.85 -0.84 16.89
N TYR A 72 16.75 -1.26 16.01
CA TYR A 72 16.77 -0.78 14.63
C TYR A 72 17.11 -1.89 13.65
N LEU A 73 16.59 -1.73 12.42
CA LEU A 73 16.90 -2.58 11.28
C LEU A 73 17.47 -1.70 10.17
N THR A 74 18.60 -2.13 9.62
CA THR A 74 19.13 -1.53 8.38
C THR A 74 18.70 -2.39 7.20
N THR A 75 18.04 -1.78 6.22
CA THR A 75 17.52 -2.50 5.05
C THR A 75 17.59 -1.62 3.80
N HIS A 76 17.23 -2.19 2.65
CA HIS A 76 17.15 -1.50 1.37
C HIS A 76 15.74 -1.60 0.82
N PHE A 77 15.20 -0.48 0.38
CA PHE A 77 13.95 -0.44 -0.36
C PHE A 77 14.24 -0.19 -1.83
N ALA A 78 13.47 -0.82 -2.70
CA ALA A 78 13.56 -0.69 -4.14
C ALA A 78 12.66 0.47 -4.57
N VAL A 79 13.21 1.36 -5.38
CA VAL A 79 12.49 2.39 -6.09
C VAL A 79 12.47 1.98 -7.54
N VAL A 80 11.28 1.79 -8.10
CA VAL A 80 11.13 1.43 -9.51
C VAL A 80 10.46 2.61 -10.22
N PRO A 81 11.02 3.11 -11.34
CA PRO A 81 10.41 4.21 -12.06
C PRO A 81 8.99 3.88 -12.50
N GLY A 82 8.05 4.79 -12.24
CA GLY A 82 6.65 4.69 -12.63
C GLY A 82 5.84 3.64 -11.88
N ARG A 83 6.30 3.18 -10.71
CA ARG A 83 5.59 2.20 -9.87
C ARG A 83 5.53 2.64 -8.43
N THR A 84 4.55 2.11 -7.71
CA THR A 84 4.49 2.20 -6.25
C THR A 84 4.97 0.90 -5.62
N THR A 85 6.16 0.93 -5.02
CA THR A 85 6.63 -0.14 -4.15
C THR A 85 6.17 0.12 -2.72
N ALA A 86 5.72 -0.92 -2.03
CA ALA A 86 5.19 -0.79 -0.68
C ALA A 86 5.86 -1.75 0.30
N TYR A 87 6.10 -1.24 1.51
CA TYR A 87 6.77 -1.90 2.60
C TYR A 87 5.92 -1.78 3.86
N VAL A 88 5.81 -2.87 4.61
CA VAL A 88 5.12 -2.91 5.89
C VAL A 88 6.12 -3.26 6.98
N VAL A 89 6.19 -2.41 7.99
CA VAL A 89 7.05 -2.61 9.17
C VAL A 89 6.21 -3.28 10.25
N VAL A 90 6.61 -4.47 10.69
CA VAL A 90 5.89 -5.32 11.65
C VAL A 90 6.76 -5.66 12.87
N ARG A 91 6.16 -6.27 13.90
CA ARG A 91 6.85 -6.83 15.08
C ARG A 91 6.85 -8.37 15.05
N PRO A 92 7.92 -9.08 15.47
CA PRO A 92 9.26 -8.59 15.82
C PRO A 92 9.85 -7.80 14.66
N LEU A 93 10.73 -6.82 14.96
CA LEU A 93 11.15 -5.80 13.98
C LEU A 93 11.58 -6.43 12.66
N ASN A 94 10.70 -6.32 11.68
CA ASN A 94 10.88 -6.85 10.33
C ASN A 94 10.23 -5.89 9.34
N VAL A 95 10.72 -5.91 8.11
CA VAL A 95 10.17 -5.13 7.02
C VAL A 95 9.85 -6.03 5.85
N ILE A 96 8.56 -6.11 5.54
CA ILE A 96 8.03 -6.99 4.50
C ILE A 96 7.67 -6.14 3.28
N ARG A 97 8.24 -6.50 2.13
CA ARG A 97 7.87 -5.90 0.83
C ARG A 97 6.58 -6.53 0.32
N ILE A 98 5.62 -5.70 -0.07
CA ILE A 98 4.46 -6.13 -0.86
C ILE A 98 4.96 -6.41 -2.28
N ARG A 99 4.81 -7.65 -2.74
CA ARG A 99 5.41 -8.12 -4.00
C ARG A 99 4.80 -7.47 -5.24
N ASP A 100 3.53 -7.09 -5.15
CA ASP A 100 2.76 -6.52 -6.24
C ASP A 100 2.62 -5.00 -6.07
N ASP A 101 2.47 -4.27 -7.18
CA ASP A 101 2.35 -2.80 -7.16
C ASP A 101 0.99 -2.40 -6.56
N LEU A 102 1.00 -1.48 -5.58
CA LEU A 102 -0.24 -0.98 -5.00
C LEU A 102 -1.00 -0.12 -6.01
N PRO A 103 -2.33 -0.27 -6.16
CA PRO A 103 -3.13 0.48 -7.12
C PRO A 103 -3.47 1.90 -6.62
N LEU A 104 -2.50 2.62 -6.05
CA LEU A 104 -2.70 3.90 -5.36
C LEU A 104 -3.18 5.03 -6.28
N ILE A 105 -2.84 5.00 -7.56
CA ILE A 105 -3.02 6.15 -8.47
C ILE A 105 -4.04 5.87 -9.57
N GLU A 106 -4.09 4.67 -10.13
CA GLU A 106 -4.92 4.40 -11.32
C GLU A 106 -5.97 3.30 -11.13
N GLY A 107 -6.02 2.67 -9.96
CA GLY A 107 -6.73 1.39 -9.83
C GLY A 107 -6.10 0.30 -10.73
N PRO A 108 -6.47 -0.98 -10.58
CA PRO A 108 -6.17 -1.97 -11.60
C PRO A 108 -6.91 -1.62 -12.91
N PRO A 109 -6.32 -1.83 -14.10
CA PRO A 109 -7.02 -1.70 -15.37
C PRO A 109 -8.32 -2.53 -15.37
N GLY A 110 -9.45 -1.90 -15.69
CA GLY A 110 -10.77 -2.55 -15.73
C GLY A 110 -11.52 -2.63 -14.39
N MET A 111 -10.95 -2.13 -13.28
CA MET A 111 -11.58 -2.10 -11.95
C MET A 111 -11.79 -0.67 -11.42
N ASN A 112 -12.30 0.22 -12.27
CA ASN A 112 -12.61 1.61 -11.92
C ASN A 112 -14.12 1.90 -12.00
N ASP A 113 -14.94 1.07 -11.35
CA ASP A 113 -16.31 1.47 -11.07
C ASP A 113 -16.33 2.57 -9.99
N MET A 114 -16.63 3.80 -10.39
CA MET A 114 -16.69 4.98 -9.52
C MET A 114 -17.85 4.95 -8.51
N THR A 115 -18.75 3.96 -8.60
CA THR A 115 -19.86 3.76 -7.67
C THR A 115 -19.52 2.78 -6.55
N LYS A 116 -18.33 2.17 -6.59
CA LYS A 116 -17.88 1.16 -5.64
C LYS A 116 -16.69 1.65 -4.80
N ALA A 117 -16.45 0.95 -3.70
CA ALA A 117 -15.21 1.09 -2.94
C ALA A 117 -14.17 0.11 -3.50
N THR A 118 -12.91 0.53 -3.53
CA THR A 118 -11.79 -0.33 -3.91
C THR A 118 -11.10 -0.85 -2.65
N LEU A 119 -10.97 -2.17 -2.55
CA LEU A 119 -10.27 -2.84 -1.46
C LEU A 119 -9.12 -3.63 -2.04
N PHE A 120 -7.93 -3.44 -1.47
CA PHE A 120 -6.84 -4.40 -1.64
C PHE A 120 -6.59 -5.13 -0.32
N ILE A 121 -6.40 -6.44 -0.41
CA ILE A 121 -6.10 -7.30 0.72
C ILE A 121 -4.68 -7.83 0.53
N VAL A 122 -3.86 -7.66 1.54
CA VAL A 122 -2.46 -8.08 1.53
C VAL A 122 -2.25 -9.09 2.64
N ASN A 123 -1.98 -10.33 2.26
CA ASN A 123 -1.65 -11.38 3.21
C ASN A 123 -0.13 -11.49 3.35
N LEU A 124 0.40 -10.98 4.46
CA LEU A 124 1.81 -11.00 4.83
C LEU A 124 2.15 -12.14 5.81
N ILE A 125 1.19 -13.01 6.13
CA ILE A 125 1.40 -14.15 7.03
C ILE A 125 2.07 -15.26 6.24
N GLU A 126 3.25 -15.69 6.67
CA GLU A 126 4.01 -16.73 5.97
C GLU A 126 3.28 -18.08 6.04
N GLN A 127 3.21 -18.77 4.89
CA GLN A 127 2.69 -20.14 4.76
C GLN A 127 1.20 -20.32 5.15
N LEU A 128 0.46 -19.24 5.35
CA LEU A 128 -0.97 -19.28 5.66
C LEU A 128 -1.77 -18.62 4.53
N ASN A 129 -2.54 -19.43 3.82
CA ASN A 129 -3.59 -18.92 2.95
C ASN A 129 -4.85 -18.74 3.79
N THR A 130 -5.62 -17.70 3.50
CA THR A 130 -6.86 -17.46 4.23
C THR A 130 -7.97 -16.90 3.37
N THR A 131 -9.20 -17.21 3.75
CA THR A 131 -10.43 -16.69 3.15
C THR A 131 -11.01 -15.59 4.03
N VAL A 132 -11.30 -14.44 3.43
CA VAL A 132 -12.00 -13.33 4.06
C VAL A 132 -13.46 -13.39 3.66
N ASN A 133 -14.34 -13.73 4.60
CA ASN A 133 -15.78 -13.68 4.41
C ASN A 133 -16.26 -12.25 4.70
N PHE A 134 -17.07 -11.73 3.78
CA PHE A 134 -17.78 -10.47 3.94
C PHE A 134 -19.23 -10.78 4.28
N LEU A 135 -19.61 -10.41 5.50
CA LEU A 135 -20.97 -10.57 6.00
C LEU A 135 -21.61 -9.19 6.21
N THR A 136 -22.94 -9.12 6.26
CA THR A 136 -23.64 -7.92 6.75
C THR A 136 -23.38 -7.69 8.23
N ILE A 137 -23.84 -6.56 8.75
CA ILE A 137 -23.80 -6.27 10.19
C ILE A 137 -24.59 -7.33 10.99
N GLU A 138 -25.67 -7.88 10.41
CA GLU A 138 -26.44 -9.00 10.96
C GLU A 138 -25.76 -10.37 10.78
N LYS A 139 -24.52 -10.40 10.28
CA LYS A 139 -23.73 -11.60 9.98
C LYS A 139 -24.34 -12.50 8.90
N GLU A 140 -25.07 -11.93 7.94
CA GLU A 140 -25.51 -12.66 6.74
C GLU A 140 -24.39 -12.66 5.69
N PHE A 141 -24.04 -13.85 5.18
CA PHE A 141 -22.99 -13.99 4.17
C PHE A 141 -23.32 -13.22 2.88
N LYS A 142 -22.34 -12.47 2.34
CA LYS A 142 -22.42 -11.82 1.03
C LYS A 142 -21.51 -12.49 0.01
N PHE A 143 -20.21 -12.52 0.29
CA PHE A 143 -19.20 -13.10 -0.59
C PHE A 143 -17.92 -13.41 0.19
N SER A 144 -16.99 -14.11 -0.45
CA SER A 144 -15.68 -14.41 0.12
C SER A 144 -14.56 -14.04 -0.84
N ILE A 145 -13.38 -13.76 -0.30
CA ILE A 145 -12.16 -13.48 -1.06
C ILE A 145 -11.05 -14.37 -0.52
N GLU A 146 -10.51 -15.23 -1.37
CA GLU A 146 -9.32 -16.01 -1.06
C GLU A 146 -8.07 -15.14 -1.16
N THR A 147 -7.21 -15.22 -0.16
CA THR A 147 -5.93 -14.51 -0.09
C THR A 147 -4.80 -15.50 0.14
N ARG A 148 -3.76 -15.41 -0.70
CA ARG A 148 -2.60 -16.29 -0.60
C ARG A 148 -1.46 -15.61 0.12
N SER A 149 -0.68 -16.38 0.86
CA SER A 149 0.52 -15.88 1.55
C SER A 149 1.45 -15.13 0.57
N GLY A 150 1.83 -13.92 0.94
CA GLY A 150 2.70 -13.03 0.17
C GLY A 150 2.09 -12.45 -1.10
N LYS A 151 0.75 -12.48 -1.23
CA LYS A 151 0.03 -11.95 -2.40
C LYS A 151 -0.90 -10.81 -2.03
N LEU A 152 -1.05 -9.91 -2.99
CA LEU A 152 -2.07 -8.87 -2.98
C LEU A 152 -3.25 -9.30 -3.85
N VAL A 153 -4.46 -9.07 -3.34
CA VAL A 153 -5.71 -9.24 -4.09
C VAL A 153 -6.42 -7.90 -4.09
N THR A 154 -6.83 -7.43 -5.27
CA THR A 154 -7.64 -6.22 -5.39
C THR A 154 -9.05 -6.60 -5.82
N THR A 155 -10.04 -5.96 -5.21
CA THR A 155 -11.45 -6.11 -5.53
C THR A 155 -12.17 -4.77 -5.47
N GLN A 156 -13.38 -4.72 -6.02
CA GLN A 156 -14.33 -3.65 -5.78
C GLN A 156 -15.57 -4.22 -5.10
N LEU A 157 -16.11 -3.48 -4.13
CA LEU A 157 -17.31 -3.85 -3.40
C LEU A 157 -18.29 -2.68 -3.29
N GLU A 158 -19.56 -3.01 -3.07
CA GLU A 158 -20.59 -2.00 -2.82
C GLU A 158 -20.26 -1.18 -1.57
N GLY A 159 -20.70 0.08 -1.54
CA GLY A 159 -20.58 0.89 -0.34
C GLY A 159 -21.46 0.32 0.79
N GLY A 160 -20.93 0.24 2.00
CA GLY A 160 -21.66 -0.24 3.16
C GLY A 160 -20.76 -0.65 4.34
N SER A 161 -21.41 -1.08 5.41
CA SER A 161 -20.76 -1.66 6.59
C SER A 161 -20.81 -3.18 6.52
N TYR A 162 -19.66 -3.80 6.76
CA TYR A 162 -19.47 -5.24 6.68
C TYR A 162 -18.88 -5.77 7.99
N PHE A 163 -19.30 -6.97 8.36
CA PHE A 163 -18.60 -7.78 9.33
C PHE A 163 -17.65 -8.70 8.58
N LEU A 164 -16.35 -8.55 8.79
CA LEU A 164 -15.31 -9.35 8.18
C LEU A 164 -14.98 -10.52 9.10
N GLU A 165 -14.92 -11.71 8.54
CA GLU A 165 -14.49 -12.93 9.25
C GLU A 165 -13.35 -13.59 8.46
N PHE A 166 -12.25 -13.86 9.17
CA PHE A 166 -11.04 -14.47 8.60
C PHE A 166 -11.01 -15.93 9.00
N VAL A 167 -11.40 -16.81 8.08
CA VAL A 167 -11.77 -18.20 8.40
C VAL A 167 -10.66 -18.96 9.12
N GLU A 168 -9.43 -18.87 8.62
CA GLU A 168 -8.26 -19.59 9.14
C GLU A 168 -7.50 -18.81 10.22
N LEU A 169 -7.80 -17.52 10.40
CA LEU A 169 -7.15 -16.68 11.42
C LEU A 169 -7.97 -16.59 12.72
N GLU A 170 -9.23 -17.01 12.70
CA GLU A 170 -10.20 -16.83 13.80
C GLU A 170 -10.34 -15.35 14.22
N LEU A 171 -10.08 -14.42 13.30
CA LEU A 171 -10.24 -12.99 13.50
C LEU A 171 -11.59 -12.54 12.96
N SER A 172 -12.14 -11.49 13.55
CA SER A 172 -13.29 -10.80 12.98
C SER A 172 -13.35 -9.33 13.39
N GLY A 173 -14.03 -8.52 12.59
CA GLY A 173 -14.16 -7.10 12.84
C GLY A 173 -15.20 -6.42 11.95
N SER A 174 -15.77 -5.32 12.42
CA SER A 174 -16.67 -4.49 11.61
C SER A 174 -15.89 -3.38 10.93
N VAL A 175 -16.16 -3.15 9.65
CA VAL A 175 -15.55 -2.07 8.88
C VAL A 175 -16.55 -1.48 7.92
N SER A 176 -16.41 -0.19 7.65
CA SER A 176 -17.25 0.51 6.68
C SER A 176 -16.42 0.95 5.49
N PHE A 177 -16.97 0.74 4.31
CA PHE A 177 -16.39 1.15 3.05
C PHE A 177 -17.38 2.05 2.34
N GLY A 178 -17.06 3.31 2.12
CA GLY A 178 -17.88 4.15 1.26
C GLY A 178 -17.34 4.31 -0.15
N ILE A 179 -18.24 4.83 -0.99
CA ILE A 179 -18.10 4.90 -2.44
C ILE A 179 -16.91 5.77 -2.84
N GLY A 180 -16.12 5.25 -3.79
CA GLY A 180 -14.93 5.93 -4.29
C GLY A 180 -13.77 6.02 -3.31
N GLY A 181 -13.88 5.39 -2.12
CA GLY A 181 -12.74 5.24 -1.21
C GLY A 181 -11.81 4.09 -1.64
N VAL A 182 -10.54 4.18 -1.26
CA VAL A 182 -9.54 3.13 -1.43
C VAL A 182 -9.07 2.67 -0.06
N TYR A 183 -9.20 1.37 0.19
CA TYR A 183 -8.97 0.75 1.49
C TYR A 183 -7.96 -0.37 1.38
N GLY A 184 -7.13 -0.51 2.42
CA GLY A 184 -6.15 -1.57 2.55
C GLY A 184 -6.52 -2.47 3.72
N LEU A 185 -6.54 -3.78 3.49
CA LEU A 185 -6.66 -4.78 4.56
C LEU A 185 -5.35 -5.56 4.65
N TYR A 186 -4.63 -5.36 5.74
CA TYR A 186 -3.33 -5.98 5.99
C TYR A 186 -3.50 -7.14 6.97
N LEU A 187 -3.11 -8.34 6.54
CA LEU A 187 -3.02 -9.52 7.39
C LEU A 187 -1.55 -9.78 7.67
N PHE A 188 -1.16 -9.79 8.93
CA PHE A 188 0.23 -9.96 9.34
C PHE A 188 0.31 -10.63 10.70
N GLN A 189 1.48 -11.13 11.04
CA GLN A 189 1.77 -11.61 12.39
C GLN A 189 2.46 -10.50 13.18
N TYR A 190 1.97 -10.25 14.39
CA TYR A 190 2.57 -9.34 15.36
C TYR A 190 3.00 -10.14 16.58
N ASP A 191 4.31 -10.27 16.79
CA ASP A 191 4.91 -11.22 17.73
C ASP A 191 4.47 -12.65 17.42
N TYR A 192 3.47 -13.17 18.13
CA TYR A 192 2.89 -14.50 17.94
C TYR A 192 1.39 -14.47 17.64
N GLU A 193 0.81 -13.28 17.50
CA GLU A 193 -0.61 -13.08 17.26
C GLU A 193 -0.86 -12.73 15.79
N LEU A 194 -1.88 -13.35 15.21
CA LEU A 194 -2.35 -13.01 13.87
C LEU A 194 -3.20 -11.75 13.97
N MET A 195 -2.94 -10.79 13.10
CA MET A 195 -3.55 -9.46 13.13
C MET A 195 -4.18 -9.13 11.78
N GLY A 196 -5.34 -8.50 11.83
CA GLY A 196 -5.99 -7.87 10.69
C GLY A 196 -6.14 -6.37 10.93
N LEU A 197 -5.64 -5.55 10.01
CA LEU A 197 -5.71 -4.09 10.13
C LEU A 197 -6.28 -3.48 8.85
N THR A 198 -7.27 -2.61 9.02
CA THR A 198 -7.83 -1.84 7.91
C THR A 198 -7.31 -0.42 7.93
N GLU A 199 -6.86 0.05 6.77
CA GLU A 199 -6.42 1.43 6.54
C GLU A 199 -7.33 2.08 5.50
N ILE A 200 -7.64 3.36 5.70
CA ILE A 200 -8.26 4.22 4.69
C ILE A 200 -7.12 4.96 3.98
N LEU A 201 -6.84 4.59 2.73
CA LEU A 201 -5.76 5.20 1.96
C LEU A 201 -6.23 6.45 1.24
N ILE A 202 -7.42 6.37 0.64
CA ILE A 202 -8.10 7.50 0.04
C ILE A 202 -9.51 7.54 0.64
N PRO A 203 -9.88 8.63 1.32
CA PRO A 203 -11.22 8.76 1.86
C PRO A 203 -12.25 8.87 0.74
N GLU A 204 -13.47 8.49 1.06
CA GLU A 204 -14.64 8.58 0.18
C GLU A 204 -14.75 9.96 -0.48
N ASN A 205 -15.18 9.99 -1.75
CA ASN A 205 -15.37 11.21 -2.52
C ASN A 205 -14.14 12.11 -2.74
N THR A 206 -12.93 11.71 -2.31
CA THR A 206 -11.70 12.49 -2.51
C THR A 206 -11.20 12.39 -3.95
N LEU A 207 -11.23 11.17 -4.53
CA LEU A 207 -10.90 10.94 -5.95
C LEU A 207 -11.84 11.70 -6.89
N ARG A 208 -13.10 11.94 -6.49
CA ARG A 208 -14.01 12.78 -7.28
C ARG A 208 -13.51 14.22 -7.40
N ALA A 209 -12.76 14.76 -6.44
CA ALA A 209 -12.22 16.12 -6.55
C ALA A 209 -10.99 16.17 -7.47
N GLU A 210 -10.14 15.14 -7.43
CA GLU A 210 -8.92 15.08 -8.24
C GLU A 210 -9.21 14.69 -9.71
N PHE A 211 -10.16 13.79 -9.94
CA PHE A 211 -10.60 13.41 -11.30
C PHE A 211 -11.59 14.41 -11.92
N ASN A 212 -12.41 15.16 -11.15
CA ASN A 212 -13.23 16.25 -11.70
C ASN A 212 -12.41 17.46 -12.16
N LEU A 213 -11.11 17.51 -11.84
CA LEU A 213 -10.18 18.49 -12.42
C LEU A 213 -9.65 18.10 -13.79
N GLY A 214 -10.08 16.98 -14.39
CA GLY A 214 -9.67 16.61 -15.75
C GLY A 214 -8.15 16.41 -15.89
N ILE A 215 -7.45 16.19 -14.78
CA ILE A 215 -6.06 15.78 -14.78
C ILE A 215 -6.10 14.26 -14.71
N SER A 216 -6.21 13.59 -15.86
CA SER A 216 -5.32 12.44 -16.04
C SER A 216 -3.96 12.97 -15.64
N ILE A 217 -3.32 12.51 -14.57
CA ILE A 217 -1.90 12.82 -14.40
C ILE A 217 -1.26 12.10 -15.58
N PRO A 218 -0.90 12.80 -16.68
CA PRO A 218 -0.10 12.13 -17.65
C PRO A 218 1.21 11.90 -16.90
N TYR A 219 1.79 10.71 -17.03
CA TYR A 219 3.23 10.63 -16.91
C TYR A 219 3.82 11.70 -17.86
N GLY A 220 4.19 12.84 -17.28
CA GLY A 220 4.60 14.06 -18.00
C GLY A 220 3.61 15.23 -17.87
N ILE A 221 3.82 16.09 -16.87
CA ILE A 221 3.76 17.54 -17.11
C ILE A 221 5.15 18.08 -16.78
N ALA A 222 5.90 18.29 -17.86
CA ALA A 222 6.99 19.24 -17.88
C ALA A 222 6.40 20.66 -17.90
N MET A 223 6.85 21.50 -16.96
CA MET A 223 7.28 22.89 -17.17
C MET A 223 8.10 23.34 -15.97
#